data_AF-A0A1G0THH8-F1
#
_entry.id   AF-A0A1G0THH8-F1
#
_cell.length_a   1.000
_cell.length_b   1.000
_cell.length_c   1.000
_cell.angle_alpha   90.00
_cell.angle_beta   90.00
_cell.angle_gamma   90.00
#
_symmetry.space_group_name_H-M   'P 1'
#
loop_
_entity.id
_entity.type
_entity.pdbx_description
1 polymer ?
#
loop_
_entity_poly.entity_id
_entity_poly.type
_entity_poly.pdbx_seq_one_letter_code
_entity_poly.pdbx_strand_id
1 'polypeptide(L)' 'MKHKQVTCKDVMHHVCESLGEDLNSPQCVAIKAHLDECAGCQNYFKSVEATIDFYRMYNVEPSKDSHDRLMSILGLKDSE' A
#
# COMPACT_ATOMS: atom_id res chain seq x y z
N MET A 1 -21.01 -20.22 16.48
CA MET A 1 -20.03 -19.13 16.26
C MET A 1 -20.80 -17.92 15.75
N LYS A 2 -20.63 -16.74 16.35
CA LYS A 2 -21.27 -15.52 15.84
C LYS A 2 -20.42 -15.03 14.66
N HIS A 3 -20.93 -15.15 13.44
CA HIS A 3 -20.29 -14.56 12.26
C HIS A 3 -20.38 -13.05 12.39
N LYS A 4 -19.23 -12.40 12.60
CA LYS A 4 -19.14 -10.95 12.60
C LYS A 4 -19.23 -10.49 11.14
N GLN A 5 -20.25 -9.68 10.83
CA GLN A 5 -20.43 -9.10 9.50
C GLN A 5 -19.27 -8.11 9.22
N VAL A 6 -18.68 -8.21 8.03
CA VAL A 6 -17.61 -7.32 7.58
C VAL A 6 -18.21 -5.98 7.20
N THR A 7 -17.66 -4.90 7.75
CA THR A 7 -18.11 -3.54 7.43
C THR A 7 -17.16 -2.84 6.47
N CYS A 8 -17.63 -1.80 5.78
CA CYS A 8 -16.76 -0.95 4.96
C CYS A 8 -15.59 -0.39 5.79
N LYS A 9 -15.80 -0.08 7.08
CA LYS A 9 -14.73 0.40 7.97
C LYS A 9 -13.63 -0.64 8.15
N ASP A 10 -13.98 -1.91 8.30
CA ASP A 10 -13.02 -3.00 8.43
C ASP A 10 -12.24 -3.17 7.12
N VAL A 11 -12.92 -3.05 5.97
CA VAL A 11 -12.27 -3.08 4.65
C VAL A 11 -11.29 -1.93 4.48
N MET A 12 -11.70 -0.70 4.83
CA MET A 12 -10.86 0.49 4.75
C MET A 12 -9.59 0.38 5.58
N HIS A 13 -9.74 -0.02 6.84
CA HIS A 13 -8.62 -0.20 7.75
C HIS A 13 -7.64 -1.24 7.21
N HIS A 14 -8.17 -2.37 6.77
CA HIS A 14 -7.35 -3.45 6.26
C HIS A 14 -6.67 -3.08 4.93
N VAL A 15 -7.32 -2.42 3.97
CA VAL A 15 -6.68 -1.95 2.73
C VAL A 15 -5.48 -1.05 3.01
N CYS A 16 -5.56 -0.20 4.03
CA CYS A 16 -4.45 0.66 4.45
C CYS A 16 -3.29 -0.11 5.11
N GLU A 17 -3.59 -1.20 5.83
CA GLU A 17 -2.60 -2.00 6.57
C GLU A 17 -2.01 -3.16 5.75
N SER A 18 -2.75 -3.69 4.77
CA SER A 18 -2.41 -4.90 4.01
C SER A 18 -1.26 -4.73 3.02
N LEU A 19 -0.65 -3.54 2.91
CA LEU A 19 0.46 -3.27 2.02
C LEU A 19 1.76 -4.04 2.40
N GLY A 20 1.71 -4.95 3.39
CA GLY A 20 2.77 -5.91 3.70
C GLY A 20 2.37 -7.15 4.51
N GLU A 21 1.09 -7.53 4.57
CA GLU A 21 0.60 -8.62 5.46
C GLU A 21 0.16 -9.92 4.73
N ASP A 22 -0.07 -11.00 5.50
CA ASP A 22 -0.51 -12.31 4.99
C ASP A 22 -1.95 -12.28 4.43
N LEU A 23 -2.03 -12.27 3.11
CA LEU A 23 -3.26 -12.16 2.33
C LEU A 23 -4.18 -13.39 2.37
N ASN A 24 -3.76 -14.49 3.01
CA ASN A 24 -4.54 -15.73 3.08
C ASN A 24 -5.26 -15.94 4.41
N SER A 25 -5.16 -14.97 5.33
CA SER A 25 -5.89 -15.06 6.59
C SER A 25 -7.42 -15.10 6.35
N PRO A 26 -8.21 -15.78 7.21
CA PRO A 26 -9.67 -15.81 7.09
C PRO A 26 -10.31 -14.42 7.04
N GLN A 27 -9.67 -13.43 7.66
CA GLN A 27 -10.10 -12.04 7.66
C GLN A 27 -9.85 -11.39 6.30
N CYS A 28 -8.68 -11.59 5.67
CA CYS A 28 -8.40 -11.14 4.30
C CYS A 28 -9.43 -11.69 3.31
N VAL A 29 -9.75 -12.98 3.40
CA VAL A 29 -10.72 -13.63 2.51
C VAL A 29 -12.11 -12.99 2.63
N ALA A 30 -12.57 -12.75 3.86
CA ALA A 30 -13.86 -12.11 4.11
C ALA A 30 -13.91 -10.65 3.65
N ILE A 31 -12.81 -9.91 3.80
CA ILE A 31 -12.68 -8.53 3.34
C ILE A 31 -12.63 -8.47 1.81
N LYS A 32 -11.93 -9.41 1.17
CA LYS A 32 -11.89 -9.53 -0.29
C LYS A 32 -13.29 -9.79 -0.86
N ALA A 33 -14.05 -10.69 -0.25
CA ALA A 33 -15.44 -10.93 -0.64
C ALA A 33 -16.30 -9.65 -0.54
N HIS A 34 -16.19 -8.89 0.56
CA HIS A 34 -16.91 -7.62 0.69
C HIS A 34 -16.44 -6.58 -0.35
N LEU A 35 -15.15 -6.51 -0.64
CA LEU A 35 -14.59 -5.63 -1.66
C LEU A 35 -15.12 -5.99 -3.05
N ASP A 36 -15.30 -7.26 -3.38
CA ASP A 36 -15.80 -7.72 -4.67
C ASP A 36 -17.30 -7.45 -4.86
N GLU A 37 -18.07 -7.29 -3.79
CA GLU A 37 -19.53 -7.05 -3.84
C GLU A 37 -19.93 -5.59 -3.61
N CYS A 38 -19.11 -4.80 -2.90
CA CYS A 38 -19.44 -3.43 -2.53
C CYS A 38 -18.84 -2.39 -3.49
N ALA A 39 -19.66 -1.79 -4.35
CA ALA A 39 -19.23 -0.76 -5.31
C ALA A 39 -18.50 0.44 -4.67
N GLY A 40 -18.89 0.86 -3.47
CA GLY A 40 -18.22 1.95 -2.74
C GLY A 40 -16.78 1.61 -2.38
N CYS A 41 -16.57 0.39 -1.86
CA CYS A 41 -15.25 -0.11 -1.50
C CYS A 41 -14.38 -0.34 -2.74
N GLN A 42 -14.94 -0.86 -3.85
CA GLN A 42 -14.23 -1.01 -5.13
C GLN A 42 -13.70 0.32 -5.66
N ASN A 43 -14.55 1.35 -5.68
CA ASN A 43 -14.17 2.66 -6.16
C ASN A 43 -13.06 3.27 -5.30
N TYR A 44 -13.16 3.11 -3.98
CA TYR A 44 -12.12 3.58 -3.08
C TYR A 44 -10.80 2.82 -3.28
N PHE A 45 -10.83 1.49 -3.35
CA PHE A 45 -9.64 0.68 -3.59
C PHE A 45 -8.92 1.11 -4.87
N LYS A 46 -9.65 1.29 -5.97
CA LYS A 46 -9.10 1.81 -7.23
C LYS A 46 -8.49 3.20 -7.07
N SER A 47 -9.09 4.08 -6.27
CA SER A 47 -8.53 5.42 -6.02
C SER A 47 -7.21 5.36 -5.26
N VAL A 48 -7.08 4.45 -4.30
CA VAL A 48 -5.84 4.21 -3.54
C VAL A 48 -4.78 3.60 -4.45
N GLU A 49 -5.14 2.57 -5.24
CA GLU A 49 -4.26 1.95 -6.24
C GLU A 49 -3.72 2.99 -7.23
N ALA A 50 -4.60 3.80 -7.82
CA ALA A 50 -4.22 4.87 -8.73
C ALA A 50 -3.29 5.89 -8.05
N THR A 51 -3.55 6.25 -6.80
CA THR A 51 -2.68 7.16 -6.03
C THR A 51 -1.28 6.58 -5.85
N ILE A 52 -1.19 5.30 -5.46
CA ILE A 52 0.10 4.59 -5.33
C ILE A 52 0.84 4.59 -6.67
N ASP A 53 0.15 4.27 -7.75
CA ASP A 53 0.75 4.23 -9.08
C ASP A 53 1.23 5.62 -9.53
N PHE A 54 0.48 6.69 -9.25
CA PHE A 54 0.94 8.05 -9.51
C PHE A 54 2.23 8.39 -8.76
N TYR A 55 2.37 7.98 -7.50
CA TYR A 55 3.62 8.17 -6.75
C TYR A 55 4.76 7.29 -7.27
N ARG A 56 4.49 6.06 -7.72
CA ARG A 56 5.51 5.20 -8.35
C ARG A 56 5.98 5.76 -9.69
N MET A 57 5.06 6.33 -10.47
CA MET A 57 5.36 6.97 -11.75
C MET A 57 6.07 8.32 -11.58
N TYR A 58 5.98 8.92 -10.39
CA TYR A 58 6.70 10.15 -10.05
C TYR A 58 8.20 9.84 -9.92
N ASN A 59 8.87 9.76 -11.07
CA ASN A 59 10.31 9.49 -11.18
C ASN A 59 11.13 10.74 -10.87
N VAL A 60 10.97 11.28 -9.66
CA VAL A 60 11.90 12.29 -9.15
C VAL A 60 13.10 11.56 -8.60
N GLU A 61 14.12 11.47 -9.44
CA GLU A 61 15.44 11.08 -8.98
C GLU A 61 16.00 12.18 -8.06
N PRO A 62 16.56 11.80 -6.89
CA PRO A 62 17.25 12.76 -6.05
C PRO A 62 18.38 13.41 -6.86
N SER A 63 18.67 14.69 -6.60
CA SER A 63 19.81 15.34 -7.24
C SER A 63 21.10 14.58 -6.89
N LYS A 64 22.07 14.60 -7.80
CA LYS A 64 23.40 14.03 -7.55
C LYS A 64 24.00 14.53 -6.23
N ASP A 65 23.84 15.82 -5.94
CA ASP A 65 24.28 16.42 -4.67
C ASP A 65 23.62 15.78 -3.43
N SER A 66 22.32 15.48 -3.51
CA SER A 66 21.60 14.81 -2.41
C SER A 66 22.08 13.38 -2.22
N HIS A 67 22.35 12.66 -3.32
CA HIS A 67 22.92 11.31 -3.30
C HIS A 67 24.33 11.31 -2.72
N ASP A 68 25.23 12.16 -3.22
CA ASP A 68 26.62 12.27 -2.78
C ASP A 68 26.71 12.63 -1.29
N ARG A 69 25.85 13.56 -0.83
CA ARG A 69 25.75 13.92 0.58
C ARG A 69 25.27 12.76 1.45
N LEU A 70 24.29 11.98 0.99
CA LEU A 70 23.81 10.79 1.70
C LEU A 70 24.91 9.73 1.79
N MET A 71 25.59 9.43 0.69
CA MET A 71 26.70 8.47 0.65
C MET A 71 27.83 8.88 1.61
N SER A 72 28.18 10.17 1.65
CA SER A 72 29.15 10.71 2.60
C SER A 72 28.72 10.52 4.06
N ILE A 73 27.46 10.78 4.41
CA ILE A 73 26.93 10.58 5.76
C ILE A 73 27.00 9.10 6.16
N LEU A 74 26.70 8.20 5.23
CA LEU A 74 26.71 6.76 5.46
C LEU A 74 28.13 6.16 5.45
N GLY A 75 29.15 6.94 5.10
CA GLY A 75 30.53 6.45 4.96
C GLY A 75 30.70 5.46 3.81
N LEU A 76 29.77 5.45 2.86
CA LEU A 76 29.81 4.61 1.67
C LEU A 76 30.43 5.43 0.54
N LYS A 77 31.45 4.89 -0.13
CA LYS A 77 31.94 5.44 -1.40
C LYS A 77 31.27 4.66 -2.50
N ASP A 78 30.72 5.35 -3.49
CA ASP A 78 30.25 4.70 -4.72
C ASP A 78 31.42 3.88 -5.29
N SER A 79 31.17 2.59 -5.55
CA SER A 79 32.13 1.72 -6.23
C SER A 79 32.05 2.02 -7.72
N GLU A 80 33.20 2.35 -8.33
CA GLU A 80 33.33 2.60 -9.78
C GLU A 80 32.84 1.43 -10.65
#